data_AF-A0A7U9TM87-F1
#
_entry.id   AF-A0A7U9TM87-F1
#
_cell.length_a   1.000
_cell.length_b   1.000
_cell.length_c   1.000
_cell.angle_alpha   90.00
_cell.angle_beta   90.00
_cell.angle_gamma   90.00
#
_symmetry.space_group_name_H-M   'P 1'
#
loop_
_entity.id
_entity.type
_entity.pdbx_description
1 polymer ?
#
loop_
_entity_poly.entity_id
_entity_poly.type
_entity_poly.pdbx_seq_one_letter_code
_entity_poly.pdbx_strand_id
1 'polypeptide(L)' 'MDFKRARDILNIELKDRPYLGHSRLYKLIIEIFDGNKQYADQFMVSKYGGYTLGQLNSIKYYIERNQKIYMRQKLERA' A
#
# COMPACT_ATOMS: atom_id res chain seq x y z
N MET A 1 -5.20 -13.90 8.42
CA MET A 1 -6.20 -13.59 7.37
C MET A 1 -5.75 -14.20 6.05
N ASP A 2 -6.66 -14.79 5.26
CA ASP A 2 -6.34 -15.37 3.94
C ASP A 2 -6.33 -14.31 2.83
N PHE A 3 -5.50 -14.50 1.79
CA PHE A 3 -5.36 -13.58 0.66
C PHE A 3 -6.60 -13.49 -0.21
N LYS A 4 -7.39 -14.57 -0.34
CA LYS A 4 -8.68 -14.49 -1.04
C LYS A 4 -9.62 -13.51 -0.33
N ARG A 5 -9.75 -13.66 1.00
CA ARG A 5 -10.57 -12.77 1.82
C ARG A 5 -10.07 -11.33 1.79
N ALA A 6 -8.75 -11.12 1.83
CA ALA A 6 -8.16 -9.79 1.67
C ALA A 6 -8.51 -9.16 0.31
N ARG A 7 -8.53 -9.96 -0.77
CA ARG A 7 -8.93 -9.48 -2.09
C ARG A 7 -10.41 -9.11 -2.16
N ASP A 8 -11.28 -9.89 -1.52
CA ASP A 8 -12.71 -9.60 -1.47
C ASP A 8 -12.98 -8.27 -0.73
N ILE A 9 -12.32 -8.06 0.41
CA ILE A 9 -12.36 -6.78 1.16
C ILE A 9 -11.86 -5.64 0.27
N LEU A 10 -10.71 -5.82 -0.38
CA LEU A 10 -10.15 -4.80 -1.26
C LEU A 10 -11.11 -4.43 -2.40
N ASN A 11 -11.78 -5.40 -3.01
CA ASN A 11 -12.75 -5.14 -4.07
C ASN A 11 -13.97 -4.35 -3.56
N ILE A 12 -14.40 -4.57 -2.32
CA ILE A 12 -15.47 -3.79 -1.67
C ILE A 12 -15.02 -2.34 -1.47
N GLU A 13 -13.83 -2.14 -0.88
CA GLU A 13 -13.27 -0.81 -0.62
C GLU A 13 -13.02 0.00 -1.90
N LEU A 14 -12.61 -0.68 -2.98
CA LEU A 14 -12.37 -0.06 -4.29
C LEU A 14 -13.67 0.21 -5.06
N LYS A 15 -14.79 -0.40 -4.69
CA LYS A 15 -16.08 -0.21 -5.37
C LYS A 15 -16.50 1.26 -5.38
N ASP A 16 -16.32 1.93 -4.24
CA ASP A 16 -16.67 3.34 -4.06
C ASP A 16 -15.51 4.29 -4.41
N ARG A 17 -14.31 3.74 -4.68
CA ARG A 17 -13.08 4.49 -4.99
C ARG A 17 -12.30 3.76 -6.10
N PRO A 18 -12.77 3.82 -7.36
CA PRO A 18 -12.24 3.01 -8.45
C PRO A 18 -10.78 3.34 -8.79
N TYR A 19 -10.28 4.51 -8.40
CA TYR A 19 -8.88 4.87 -8.56
C TYR A 19 -8.24 5.34 -7.24
N LEU A 20 -7.49 4.43 -6.64
CA LEU A 20 -6.55 4.75 -5.56
C LEU A 20 -5.14 4.73 -6.13
N GLY A 21 -4.45 5.87 -6.08
CA GLY A 21 -3.04 5.92 -6.43
C GLY A 21 -2.24 4.90 -5.61
N HIS A 22 -1.19 4.32 -6.20
CA HIS A 22 -0.51 3.14 -5.65
C HIS A 22 -0.07 3.28 -4.18
N SER A 23 0.34 4.48 -3.76
CA SER A 23 0.70 4.73 -2.36
C SER A 23 -0.46 4.60 -1.38
N ARG A 24 -1.66 5.03 -1.77
CA ARG A 24 -2.86 4.91 -0.93
C ARG A 24 -3.39 3.48 -0.94
N LEU A 25 -3.33 2.82 -2.09
CA LEU A 25 -3.67 1.41 -2.21
C LEU A 25 -2.79 0.55 -1.28
N TYR A 26 -1.48 0.77 -1.28
CA TYR A 26 -0.57 0.03 -0.41
C TYR A 26 -0.85 0.25 1.08
N LYS A 27 -1.19 1.48 1.49
CA LYS A 27 -1.61 1.77 2.88
C LYS A 27 -2.89 1.04 3.26
N LEU A 28 -3.90 1.06 2.39
CA LEU A 28 -5.15 0.31 2.60
C LEU A 28 -4.86 -1.18 2.77
N ILE A 29 -3.99 -1.75 1.94
CA ILE A 29 -3.62 -3.16 2.05
C ILE A 29 -2.93 -3.44 3.40
N ILE A 30 -2.02 -2.57 3.84
CA ILE A 30 -1.43 -2.68 5.19
C ILE A 30 -2.51 -2.67 6.28
N GLU A 31 -3.52 -1.81 6.16
CA GLU A 31 -4.66 -1.75 7.11
C GLU A 31 -5.50 -3.02 7.10
N ILE A 32 -5.78 -3.61 5.93
CA ILE A 32 -6.49 -4.90 5.82
C ILE A 32 -5.72 -6.00 6.57
N PHE A 33 -4.38 -5.95 6.59
CA PHE A 33 -3.52 -6.87 7.33
C PHE A 33 -3.14 -6.37 8.74
N ASP A 34 -3.94 -5.52 9.38
CA ASP A 34 -3.76 -5.05 10.76
C ASP A 34 -2.37 -4.40 10.99
N GLY A 35 -1.85 -3.69 9.99
CA GLY A 35 -0.53 -3.05 10.07
C GLY A 35 0.64 -3.99 9.71
N ASN A 36 0.39 -5.27 9.44
CA ASN A 36 1.43 -6.24 9.12
C ASN A 36 1.97 -6.05 7.69
N LYS A 37 3.04 -5.27 7.57
CA LYS A 37 3.70 -4.95 6.29
C LYS A 37 4.22 -6.19 5.55
N GLN A 38 4.67 -7.21 6.26
CA GLN A 38 5.21 -8.41 5.62
C GLN A 38 4.11 -9.19 4.90
N TYR A 39 2.95 -9.36 5.55
CA TYR A 39 1.80 -10.00 4.92
C TYR A 39 1.22 -9.14 3.79
N ALA A 40 1.20 -7.81 3.94
CA ALA A 40 0.80 -6.89 2.87
C ALA A 40 1.72 -6.99 1.63
N ASP A 41 3.03 -7.06 1.84
CA ASP A 41 4.03 -7.24 0.78
C ASP A 41 3.82 -8.58 0.07
N GLN A 42 3.62 -9.66 0.83
CA GLN A 42 3.33 -11.00 0.29
C GLN A 42 2.01 -11.02 -0.51
N PHE A 43 0.96 -10.36 -0.02
CA PHE A 43 -0.30 -10.24 -0.74
C PHE A 43 -0.11 -9.50 -2.07
N MET A 44 0.59 -8.37 -2.06
CA MET A 44 0.85 -7.54 -3.24
C MET A 44 1.52 -8.32 -4.37
N VAL A 45 2.53 -9.13 -4.04
CA VAL A 45 3.28 -9.94 -5.03
C VAL A 45 2.63 -11.29 -5.35
N SER A 46 1.54 -11.64 -4.65
CA SER A 46 0.79 -12.86 -4.94
C SER A 46 -0.11 -12.69 -6.16
N LYS A 47 -0.70 -13.80 -6.62
CA LYS A 47 -1.74 -13.81 -7.65
C LYS A 47 -2.96 -12.92 -7.33
N TYR A 48 -3.19 -12.58 -6.06
CA TYR A 48 -4.30 -11.74 -5.62
C TYR A 48 -3.99 -10.24 -5.68
N GLY A 49 -2.72 -9.87 -5.50
CA GLY A 49 -2.25 -8.49 -5.61
C GLY A 49 -1.87 -8.11 -7.04
N GLY A 50 -1.22 -9.02 -7.77
CA GLY A 50 -0.87 -8.86 -9.17
C GLY A 50 0.30 -7.91 -9.45
N TYR A 51 1.06 -7.52 -8.42
CA TYR A 51 2.23 -6.68 -8.57
C TYR A 51 3.49 -7.53 -8.71
N THR A 52 4.45 -7.06 -9.51
CA THR A 52 5.81 -7.60 -9.45
C THR A 52 6.55 -7.05 -8.23
N LEU A 53 7.60 -7.75 -7.81
CA LEU A 53 8.48 -7.28 -6.73
C LEU A 53 9.08 -5.90 -7.06
N GLY A 54 9.43 -5.65 -8.33
CA GLY A 54 9.96 -4.35 -8.77
C GLY A 54 8.95 -3.21 -8.66
N GLN A 55 7.68 -3.48 -8.99
CA GLN A 55 6.61 -2.50 -8.79
C GLN A 55 6.36 -2.23 -7.31
N LEU A 56 6.31 -3.26 -6.47
CA LEU A 56 6.18 -3.10 -5.02
C LEU A 56 7.31 -2.24 -4.44
N ASN A 57 8.56 -2.51 -4.82
CA ASN A 57 9.71 -1.74 -4.37
C ASN A 57 9.64 -0.27 -4.80
N SER A 58 9.19 -0.01 -6.04
CA SER A 58 8.98 1.35 -6.54
C SER A 58 7.94 2.11 -5.72
N ILE A 59 6.84 1.44 -5.36
CA ILE A 59 5.78 2.02 -4.52
C ILE A 59 6.33 2.37 -3.12
N LYS A 60 7.04 1.44 -2.48
CA LYS A 60 7.65 1.66 -1.16
C LYS A 60 8.64 2.80 -1.17
N TYR A 61 9.53 2.83 -2.16
CA TYR A 61 10.49 3.92 -2.34
C TYR A 61 9.80 5.28 -2.48
N TYR A 62 8.75 5.36 -3.30
CA TYR A 62 8.00 6.60 -3.49
C TYR A 62 7.33 7.09 -2.18
N ILE A 63 6.77 6.17 -1.39
CA ILE A 63 6.18 6.50 -0.09
C ILE A 63 7.24 7.05 0.87
N GLU A 64 8.38 6.37 1.00
CA GLU A 64 9.47 6.78 1.89
C GLU A 64 10.06 8.13 1.48
N ARG A 65 10.27 8.34 0.18
CA ARG A 65 10.76 9.61 -0.36
C ARG A 65 9.82 10.76 0.00
N ASN A 66 8.51 10.59 -0.19
CA ASN A 66 7.53 11.62 0.13
C ASN A 66 7.47 11.91 1.63
N GLN A 67 7.59 10.89 2.49
CA GLN A 67 7.66 11.08 3.94
C GLN A 67 8.89 11.89 4.34
N LYS A 68 10.07 11.59 3.78
CA LYS A 68 11.29 12.36 4.04
C LYS A 68 11.17 13.82 3.63
N ILE A 69 10.62 14.08 2.44
CA ILE A 69 10.39 15.45 1.95
C ILE A 69 9.45 16.21 2.89
N TYR A 70 8.33 15.60 3.29
CA TYR A 70 7.38 16.20 4.22
C TYR A 70 8.01 16.54 5.57
N MET A 71 8.76 15.61 6.16
CA MET A 71 9.44 15.83 7.44
C MET A 71 10.47 16.95 7.36
N ARG A 72 11.24 17.02 6.28
CA ARG A 72 12.20 18.10 6.06
C ARG A 72 11.50 19.47 5.97
N GLN A 73 10.44 19.57 5.18
CA GLN A 73 9.66 20.82 5.06
C GLN A 73 9.02 21.24 6.38
N LYS A 74 8.58 20.27 7.19
CA LYS A 74 8.02 20.53 8.52
C LYS A 74 9.08 21.11 9.47
N LEU A 75 10.31 20.59 9.42
CA LEU A 75 11.43 21.10 10.23
C LEU A 75 11.88 22.49 9.78
N GLU A 76 11.86 22.79 8.48
CA GLU A 76 12.22 24.11 7.94
C GLU A 76 11.18 25.21 8.28
N ARG A 77 9.96 24.82 8.70
CA ARG A 77 8.87 25.73 9.09
C ARG A 77 8.71 25.88 10.61
N ALA A 78 9.44 25.11 11.40
CA ALA A 78 9.41 25.12 12.86
C ALA A 78 10.54 26.00 13.39
#